data_AF-A0A2V9M265-F1
#
_entry.id   AF-A0A2V9M265-F1
#
_cell.length_a   1.000
_cell.length_b   1.000
_cell.length_c   1.000
_cell.angle_alpha   90.00
_cell.angle_beta   90.00
_cell.angle_gamma   90.00
#
_symmetry.space_group_name_H-M   'P 1'
#
loop_
_entity.id
_entity.type
_entity.pdbx_description
1 polymer ?
#
loop_
_entity_poly.entity_id
_entity_poly.type
_entity_poly.pdbx_seq_one_letter_code
_entity_poly.pdbx_strand_id
1 'polypeptide(L)'
;EHEIRNGIDGIITGDLPIGGLSSSAAAGVCYLLALERANGLELSSAENILLDQCIENQYIGLDNGVLDQSVILLSRKGQLLWLDCKSGEYENVRFAPEAPPAEIGIVYSGLSRSLVNTEYNRRVAECKEAARELLRLAGLSAGETAVLRQVPEEVFEAHLDALPAKLRKRATHYFEECRRVPRAVDAWRRGDLPEFGSLMNQSGESSIGNYECGDPHLITLYRLLAGTPGVHGARFSGGGFRGCCVALVDANARDEIASKVFERYPREHPDTADAFSVHFCGTADGAGWL
;
A
#
# COMPACT_ATOMS: atom_id res chain seq x y z
N GLU A 1 0.79 -25.62 -14.87
CA GLU A 1 -0.49 -26.25 -15.23
C GLU A 1 -1.13 -25.68 -16.50
N HIS A 2 -0.78 -24.46 -16.93
CA HIS A 2 -1.27 -23.90 -18.20
C HIS A 2 -0.20 -24.02 -19.30
N GLU A 3 -0.61 -24.40 -20.51
CA GLU A 3 0.26 -24.51 -21.67
C GLU A 3 0.17 -23.22 -22.51
N ILE A 4 1.31 -22.57 -22.74
CA ILE A 4 1.41 -21.40 -23.62
C ILE A 4 1.86 -21.86 -25.01
N ARG A 5 1.01 -21.63 -26.02
CA ARG A 5 1.23 -22.01 -27.43
C ARG A 5 1.47 -20.82 -28.34
N ASN A 6 0.94 -19.65 -27.97
CA ASN A 6 1.01 -18.41 -28.72
C ASN A 6 1.79 -17.37 -27.91
N GLY A 7 2.73 -16.70 -28.57
CA GLY A 7 3.35 -15.49 -28.05
C GLY A 7 2.46 -14.25 -28.24
N ILE A 8 2.92 -13.12 -27.72
CA ILE A 8 2.28 -11.82 -27.88
C ILE A 8 3.27 -10.83 -28.51
N ASP A 9 2.78 -9.99 -29.40
CA ASP A 9 3.46 -8.79 -29.90
C ASP A 9 2.52 -7.60 -29.65
N GLY A 10 3.01 -6.57 -28.97
CA GLY A 10 2.17 -5.50 -28.48
C GLY A 10 2.95 -4.33 -27.87
N ILE A 11 2.23 -3.23 -27.65
CA ILE A 11 2.77 -2.00 -27.07
C ILE A 11 2.20 -1.85 -25.67
N ILE A 12 3.09 -1.65 -24.69
CA ILE A 12 2.69 -1.30 -23.32
C ILE A 12 2.88 0.20 -23.13
N THR A 13 1.84 0.83 -22.61
CA THR A 13 1.74 2.26 -22.36
C THR A 13 1.03 2.49 -21.04
N GLY A 14 1.38 3.56 -20.33
CA GLY A 14 0.76 3.96 -19.08
C GLY A 14 0.97 5.46 -18.83
N ASP A 15 -0.04 6.10 -18.25
CA ASP A 15 -0.13 7.57 -18.19
C ASP A 15 0.60 8.18 -16.97
N LEU A 16 1.03 7.34 -16.01
CA LEU A 16 1.59 7.80 -14.74
C LEU A 16 3.07 7.40 -14.60
N PRO A 17 4.03 8.32 -14.80
CA PRO A 17 5.47 8.05 -14.63
C PRO A 17 5.88 8.11 -13.14
N ILE A 18 5.06 7.52 -12.26
CA ILE A 18 5.13 7.74 -10.81
C ILE A 18 5.46 6.42 -10.09
N GLY A 19 6.53 6.43 -9.29
CA GLY A 19 6.87 5.31 -8.41
C GLY A 19 5.94 5.22 -7.19
N GLY A 20 5.76 4.00 -6.65
CA GLY A 20 5.00 3.78 -5.40
C GLY A 20 3.49 3.58 -5.56
N LEU A 21 3.04 3.31 -6.79
CA LEU A 21 1.64 2.97 -7.14
C LEU A 21 1.56 1.64 -7.89
N SER A 22 2.41 0.68 -7.49
CA SER A 22 2.29 -0.72 -7.93
C SER A 22 2.40 -0.94 -9.46
N SER A 23 3.25 -0.14 -10.12
CA SER A 23 3.45 -0.19 -11.58
C SER A 23 3.99 -1.53 -12.09
N SER A 24 4.75 -2.26 -11.27
CA SER A 24 5.25 -3.61 -11.60
C SER A 24 4.12 -4.63 -11.67
N ALA A 25 3.29 -4.71 -10.63
CA ALA A 25 2.11 -5.56 -10.61
C ALA A 25 1.11 -5.20 -11.72
N ALA A 26 0.94 -3.91 -12.04
CA ALA A 26 0.06 -3.51 -13.15
C ALA A 26 0.57 -4.04 -14.50
N ALA A 27 1.88 -3.96 -14.74
CA ALA A 27 2.49 -4.50 -15.95
C ALA A 27 2.40 -6.04 -15.99
N GLY A 28 2.68 -6.72 -14.88
CA GLY A 28 2.63 -8.17 -14.81
C GLY A 28 1.20 -8.72 -14.99
N VAL A 29 0.19 -8.12 -14.35
CA VAL A 29 -1.22 -8.43 -14.60
C VAL A 29 -1.60 -8.17 -16.07
N CYS A 30 -1.15 -7.06 -16.67
CA CYS A 30 -1.39 -6.79 -18.08
C CYS A 30 -0.83 -7.91 -18.99
N TYR A 31 0.40 -8.37 -18.71
CA TYR A 31 1.00 -9.49 -19.44
C TYR A 31 0.25 -10.80 -19.25
N LEU A 32 -0.16 -11.12 -18.01
CA LEU A 32 -0.93 -12.33 -17.72
C LEU A 32 -2.23 -12.36 -18.51
N LEU A 33 -3.02 -11.29 -18.43
CA LEU A 33 -4.28 -11.18 -19.17
C LEU A 33 -4.05 -11.27 -20.70
N ALA A 34 -3.03 -10.60 -21.23
CA ALA A 34 -2.66 -10.69 -22.64
C ALA A 34 -2.30 -12.11 -23.09
N LEU A 35 -1.49 -12.81 -22.29
CA LEU A 35 -1.10 -14.19 -22.56
C LEU A 35 -2.30 -15.14 -22.46
N GLU A 36 -3.16 -14.98 -21.46
CA GLU A 36 -4.40 -15.75 -21.32
C GLU A 36 -5.25 -15.62 -22.57
N ARG A 37 -5.49 -14.38 -23.02
CA ARG A 37 -6.31 -14.09 -24.19
C ARG A 37 -5.71 -14.67 -25.46
N ALA A 38 -4.40 -14.52 -25.66
CA ALA A 38 -3.71 -15.06 -26.83
C ALA A 38 -3.72 -16.59 -26.87
N ASN A 39 -3.85 -17.26 -25.72
CA ASN A 39 -3.80 -18.70 -25.58
C ASN A 39 -5.18 -19.34 -25.32
N GLY A 40 -6.25 -18.55 -25.26
CA GLY A 40 -7.60 -19.05 -24.96
C GLY A 40 -7.71 -19.66 -23.56
N LEU A 41 -6.93 -19.14 -22.60
CA LEU A 41 -6.98 -19.53 -21.20
C LEU A 41 -7.98 -18.64 -20.45
N GLU A 42 -8.66 -19.22 -19.47
CA GLU A 42 -9.55 -18.51 -18.57
C GLU A 42 -9.09 -18.79 -17.14
N LEU A 43 -8.37 -17.84 -16.54
CA LEU A 43 -7.93 -17.94 -15.15
C LEU A 43 -8.81 -17.06 -14.27
N SER A 44 -9.00 -17.49 -13.03
CA SER A 44 -9.63 -16.68 -12.01
C SER A 44 -8.72 -15.53 -11.58
N SER A 45 -9.31 -14.45 -11.05
CA SER A 45 -8.52 -13.37 -10.45
C SER A 45 -7.60 -13.87 -9.32
N ALA A 46 -8.03 -14.90 -8.57
CA ALA A 46 -7.23 -15.49 -7.51
C ALA A 46 -5.96 -16.18 -8.05
N GLU A 47 -6.08 -16.90 -9.17
CA GLU A 47 -4.92 -17.48 -9.86
C GLU A 47 -3.98 -16.38 -10.37
N ASN A 48 -4.52 -15.34 -10.99
CA ASN A 48 -3.72 -14.22 -11.50
C ASN A 48 -3.01 -13.42 -10.41
N ILE A 49 -3.63 -13.25 -9.25
CA ILE A 49 -2.99 -12.63 -8.07
C ILE A 49 -1.75 -13.43 -7.65
N LEU A 50 -1.86 -14.75 -7.59
CA LEU A 50 -0.75 -15.62 -7.18
C LEU A 50 0.33 -15.73 -8.26
N LEU A 51 -0.05 -15.74 -9.54
CA LEU A 51 0.90 -15.75 -10.65
C LEU A 51 1.72 -14.46 -10.69
N ASP A 52 1.08 -13.30 -10.54
CA ASP A 52 1.80 -12.03 -10.55
C ASP A 52 2.66 -11.87 -9.28
N GLN A 53 2.17 -12.27 -8.11
CA GLN A 53 3.00 -12.34 -6.90
C GLN A 53 4.23 -13.24 -7.12
N CYS A 54 4.07 -14.37 -7.81
CA CYS A 54 5.17 -15.27 -8.15
C CYS A 54 6.21 -14.57 -9.04
N ILE A 55 5.78 -13.77 -10.03
CA ILE A 55 6.69 -12.95 -10.86
C ILE A 55 7.50 -12.00 -9.96
N GLU A 56 6.85 -11.27 -9.06
CA GLU A 56 7.56 -10.30 -8.21
C GLU A 56 8.51 -10.97 -7.20
N ASN A 57 8.07 -12.06 -6.55
CA ASN A 57 8.88 -12.77 -5.56
C ASN A 57 10.04 -13.55 -6.19
N GLN A 58 9.79 -14.31 -7.26
CA GLN A 58 10.77 -15.27 -7.81
C GLN A 58 11.65 -14.67 -8.90
N TYR A 59 11.12 -13.75 -9.71
CA TYR A 59 11.88 -13.16 -10.81
C TYR A 59 12.50 -11.81 -10.43
N ILE A 60 11.73 -10.93 -9.77
CA ILE A 60 12.22 -9.60 -9.36
C ILE A 60 12.98 -9.67 -8.02
N GLY A 61 12.65 -10.64 -7.16
CA GLY A 61 13.27 -10.82 -5.84
C GLY A 61 12.74 -9.87 -4.77
N LEU A 62 11.49 -9.41 -4.91
CA LEU A 62 10.80 -8.58 -3.94
C LEU A 62 9.82 -9.44 -3.14
N ASP A 63 9.99 -9.55 -1.83
CA ASP A 63 9.18 -10.42 -0.95
C ASP A 63 7.82 -9.81 -0.58
N ASN A 64 7.08 -9.28 -1.55
CA ASN A 64 5.82 -8.61 -1.31
C ASN A 64 4.62 -9.57 -1.16
N GLY A 65 3.54 -9.03 -0.58
CA GLY A 65 2.26 -9.72 -0.44
C GLY A 65 1.40 -9.62 -1.69
N VAL A 66 0.11 -9.95 -1.53
CA VAL A 66 -0.88 -10.00 -2.63
C VAL A 66 -1.64 -8.69 -2.87
N LEU A 67 -1.36 -7.64 -2.08
CA LEU A 67 -2.18 -6.42 -2.03
C LEU A 67 -2.29 -5.75 -3.40
N ASP A 68 -1.16 -5.53 -4.06
CA ASP A 68 -1.06 -4.75 -5.29
C ASP A 68 -1.88 -5.41 -6.41
N GLN A 69 -1.64 -6.69 -6.64
CA GLN A 69 -2.33 -7.51 -7.62
C GLN A 69 -3.84 -7.59 -7.35
N SER A 70 -4.20 -7.73 -6.06
CA SER A 70 -5.59 -7.82 -5.64
C SER A 70 -6.33 -6.52 -5.92
N VAL A 71 -5.74 -5.36 -5.59
CA VAL A 71 -6.33 -4.05 -5.89
C VAL A 71 -6.48 -3.87 -7.39
N ILE A 72 -5.47 -4.25 -8.18
CA ILE A 72 -5.52 -4.13 -9.65
C ILE A 72 -6.65 -4.99 -10.22
N LEU A 73 -6.89 -6.22 -9.75
CA LEU A 73 -7.88 -7.12 -10.34
C LEU A 73 -9.30 -6.98 -9.76
N LEU A 74 -9.44 -6.64 -8.48
CA LEU A 74 -10.70 -6.77 -7.74
C LEU A 74 -11.43 -5.44 -7.48
N SER A 75 -10.78 -4.31 -7.75
CA SER A 75 -11.37 -2.98 -7.48
C SER A 75 -12.61 -2.68 -8.32
N ARG A 76 -13.47 -1.83 -7.77
CA ARG A 76 -14.66 -1.30 -8.44
C ARG A 76 -14.73 0.21 -8.28
N LYS A 77 -15.12 0.89 -9.36
CA LYS A 77 -15.30 2.34 -9.35
C LYS A 77 -16.30 2.76 -8.27
N GLY A 78 -15.96 3.81 -7.53
CA GLY A 78 -16.73 4.36 -6.41
C GLY A 78 -16.55 3.63 -5.07
N GLN A 79 -15.63 2.67 -4.96
CA GLN A 79 -15.51 1.78 -3.80
C GLN A 79 -14.04 1.62 -3.38
N LEU A 80 -13.80 1.36 -2.09
CA LEU A 80 -12.49 0.92 -1.59
C LEU A 80 -12.49 -0.60 -1.44
N LEU A 81 -11.37 -1.25 -1.70
CA LEU A 81 -11.21 -2.69 -1.49
C LEU A 81 -10.76 -2.97 -0.05
N TRP A 82 -11.57 -3.71 0.70
CA TRP A 82 -11.12 -4.42 1.90
C TRP A 82 -10.70 -5.84 1.52
N LEU A 83 -9.57 -6.31 2.04
CA LEU A 83 -8.98 -7.61 1.68
C LEU A 83 -8.39 -8.28 2.91
N ASP A 84 -8.77 -9.54 3.12
CA ASP A 84 -8.06 -10.47 3.99
C ASP A 84 -6.95 -11.16 3.19
N CYS A 85 -5.70 -10.76 3.41
CA CYS A 85 -4.55 -11.29 2.66
C CYS A 85 -4.20 -12.78 2.91
N LYS A 86 -4.88 -13.48 3.82
CA LYS A 86 -4.66 -14.93 4.08
C LYS A 86 -5.72 -15.77 3.41
N SER A 87 -6.99 -15.40 3.58
CA SER A 87 -8.10 -16.15 2.96
C SER A 87 -8.35 -15.74 1.51
N GLY A 88 -7.93 -14.53 1.13
CA GLY A 88 -8.31 -13.92 -0.14
C GLY A 88 -9.74 -13.39 -0.13
N GLU A 89 -10.43 -13.43 1.01
CA GLU A 89 -11.76 -12.83 1.16
C GLU A 89 -11.67 -11.31 0.98
N TYR A 90 -12.61 -10.73 0.25
CA TYR A 90 -12.61 -9.31 -0.03
C TYR A 90 -14.01 -8.73 -0.08
N GLU A 91 -14.10 -7.43 0.13
CA GLU A 91 -15.32 -6.64 0.01
C GLU A 91 -15.00 -5.32 -0.69
N ASN A 92 -15.80 -4.93 -1.68
CA ASN A 92 -15.75 -3.56 -2.20
C ASN A 92 -16.68 -2.66 -1.38
N VAL A 93 -16.07 -1.86 -0.50
CA VAL A 93 -16.73 -1.00 0.49
C VAL A 93 -17.12 0.33 -0.15
N ARG A 94 -18.42 0.59 -0.22
CA ARG A 94 -18.98 1.84 -0.74
C ARG A 94 -18.79 2.98 0.26
N PHE A 95 -18.48 4.16 -0.29
CA PHE A 95 -18.55 5.40 0.48
C PHE A 95 -20.01 5.77 0.75
N ALA A 96 -20.28 6.40 1.90
CA ALA A 96 -21.62 6.85 2.23
C ALA A 96 -22.13 7.88 1.19
N PRO A 97 -23.27 7.64 0.50
CA PRO A 97 -23.74 8.53 -0.57
C PRO A 97 -24.02 9.97 -0.14
N GLU A 98 -24.38 10.17 1.13
CA GLU A 98 -24.72 11.47 1.72
C GLU A 98 -23.49 12.22 2.27
N ALA A 99 -22.31 11.61 2.22
CA ALA A 99 -21.12 12.21 2.77
C ALA A 99 -20.53 13.30 1.84
N PRO A 100 -19.77 14.27 2.39
CA PRO A 100 -19.14 15.30 1.59
C PRO A 100 -18.24 14.71 0.49
N PRO A 101 -18.13 15.37 -0.68
CA PRO A 101 -17.27 14.90 -1.75
C PRO A 101 -15.80 14.93 -1.31
N ALA A 102 -15.16 13.76 -1.39
CA ALA A 102 -13.75 13.58 -1.11
C ALA A 102 -13.02 13.06 -2.35
N GLU A 103 -11.76 13.44 -2.49
CA GLU A 103 -10.86 12.96 -3.54
C GLU A 103 -9.61 12.35 -2.92
N ILE A 104 -8.89 11.56 -3.73
CA ILE A 104 -7.58 11.04 -3.37
C ILE A 104 -6.51 11.94 -3.98
N GLY A 105 -5.74 12.61 -3.14
CA GLY A 105 -4.53 13.32 -3.54
C GLY A 105 -3.34 12.37 -3.57
N ILE A 106 -2.56 12.41 -4.65
CA ILE A 106 -1.33 11.64 -4.82
C ILE A 106 -0.20 12.63 -5.06
N VAL A 107 0.78 12.65 -4.16
CA VAL A 107 1.97 13.51 -4.32
C VAL A 107 3.21 12.66 -4.47
N TYR A 108 3.76 12.64 -5.68
CA TYR A 108 5.01 11.96 -6.00
C TYR A 108 6.19 12.83 -5.57
N SER A 109 7.15 12.25 -4.85
CA SER A 109 8.33 12.97 -4.34
C SER A 109 9.39 13.28 -5.40
N GLY A 110 9.28 12.74 -6.62
CA GLY A 110 10.36 12.82 -7.61
C GLY A 110 11.45 11.76 -7.40
N LEU A 111 11.45 11.03 -6.28
CA LEU A 111 12.37 9.93 -6.05
C LEU A 111 11.90 8.65 -6.75
N SER A 112 12.54 8.33 -7.88
CA SER A 112 12.32 7.10 -8.65
C SER A 112 13.25 5.97 -8.24
N ARG A 113 14.48 6.28 -7.82
CA ARG A 113 15.52 5.30 -7.48
C ARG A 113 15.60 5.09 -5.98
N SER A 114 15.51 3.84 -5.54
CA SER A 114 15.81 3.44 -4.17
C SER A 114 16.22 1.97 -4.17
N LEU A 115 17.07 1.59 -3.21
CA LEU A 115 17.46 0.22 -2.86
C LEU A 115 16.28 -0.54 -2.23
N VAL A 116 15.10 -0.47 -2.86
CA VAL A 116 13.82 -0.90 -2.27
C VAL A 116 13.85 -2.37 -1.90
N ASN A 117 14.46 -3.23 -2.72
CA ASN A 117 14.48 -4.66 -2.46
C ASN A 117 15.17 -4.98 -1.12
N THR A 118 16.27 -4.29 -0.77
CA THR A 118 17.01 -4.62 0.46
C THR A 118 16.29 -4.14 1.71
N GLU A 119 15.77 -2.90 1.74
CA GLU A 119 15.11 -2.38 2.93
C GLU A 119 13.69 -2.94 3.10
N TYR A 120 12.96 -3.17 2.00
CA TYR A 120 11.65 -3.84 2.05
C TYR A 120 11.77 -5.27 2.57
N ASN A 121 12.61 -6.11 1.95
CA ASN A 121 12.77 -7.51 2.37
C ASN A 121 13.34 -7.58 3.80
N ARG A 122 14.15 -6.60 4.22
CA ARG A 122 14.59 -6.48 5.61
C ARG A 122 13.42 -6.28 6.57
N ARG A 123 12.43 -5.43 6.26
CA ARG A 123 11.24 -5.27 7.11
C ARG A 123 10.43 -6.56 7.18
N VAL A 124 10.30 -7.27 6.06
CA VAL A 124 9.66 -8.60 6.03
C VAL A 124 10.38 -9.58 6.96
N ALA A 125 11.72 -9.63 6.89
CA ALA A 125 12.53 -10.50 7.75
C ALA A 125 12.40 -10.12 9.23
N GLU A 126 12.45 -8.84 9.57
CA GLU A 126 12.27 -8.33 10.94
C GLU A 126 10.87 -8.70 11.48
N CYS A 127 9.81 -8.61 10.68
CA CYS A 127 8.47 -9.07 11.07
C CYS A 127 8.40 -10.58 11.31
N LYS A 128 9.01 -11.40 10.44
CA LYS A 128 9.09 -12.87 10.63
C LYS A 128 9.86 -13.24 11.89
N GLU A 129 10.95 -12.53 12.18
CA GLU A 129 11.73 -12.72 13.41
C GLU A 129 10.92 -12.34 14.65
N ALA A 130 10.23 -11.20 14.63
CA ALA A 130 9.34 -10.79 15.72
C ALA A 130 8.25 -11.84 15.99
N ALA A 131 7.66 -12.42 14.94
CA ALA A 131 6.65 -13.47 15.08
C ALA A 131 7.22 -14.73 15.75
N ARG A 132 8.38 -15.22 15.29
CA ARG A 132 9.05 -16.39 15.87
C ARG A 132 9.38 -16.17 17.34
N GLU A 133 9.88 -14.98 17.70
CA GLU A 133 10.26 -14.67 19.07
C GLU A 133 9.03 -14.58 19.99
N LEU A 134 7.95 -13.94 19.55
CA LEU A 134 6.70 -13.89 20.32
C LEU A 134 6.12 -15.30 20.57
N LEU A 135 6.06 -16.14 19.53
CA LEU A 135 5.59 -17.53 19.67
C LEU A 135 6.50 -18.33 20.61
N ARG A 136 7.82 -18.18 20.49
CA ARG A 136 8.79 -18.85 21.36
C ARG A 136 8.63 -18.44 22.82
N LEU A 137 8.45 -17.15 23.10
CA LEU A 137 8.22 -16.63 24.45
C LEU A 137 6.92 -17.15 25.07
N ALA A 138 5.90 -17.40 24.26
CA ALA A 138 4.65 -18.03 24.67
C ALA A 138 4.70 -19.56 24.76
N GLY A 139 5.85 -20.19 24.46
CA GLY A 139 5.97 -21.65 24.42
C GLY A 139 5.20 -22.32 23.27
N LEU A 140 4.84 -21.56 22.24
CA LEU A 140 4.13 -22.05 21.05
C LEU A 140 5.14 -22.46 19.97
N SER A 141 4.75 -23.44 19.14
CA SER A 141 5.57 -23.86 18.01
C SER A 141 5.63 -22.75 16.96
N ALA A 142 6.85 -22.41 16.53
CA ALA A 142 7.09 -21.45 15.45
C ALA A 142 7.81 -22.15 14.30
N GLY A 143 7.16 -22.24 13.13
CA GLY A 143 7.82 -22.67 11.91
C GLY A 143 8.78 -21.60 11.37
N GLU A 144 9.69 -21.98 10.48
CA GLU A 144 10.60 -21.03 9.81
C GLU A 144 9.86 -19.96 9.00
N THR A 145 8.65 -20.28 8.54
CA THR A 145 7.76 -19.41 7.77
C THR A 145 6.79 -18.61 8.65
N ALA A 146 7.01 -18.56 9.98
CA ALA A 146 6.10 -17.88 10.88
C ALA A 146 5.99 -16.37 10.57
N VAL A 147 4.77 -15.85 10.64
CA VAL A 147 4.42 -14.44 10.39
C VAL A 147 3.58 -13.88 11.53
N LEU A 148 3.59 -12.55 11.71
CA LEU A 148 2.93 -11.90 12.85
C LEU A 148 1.44 -12.21 12.95
N ARG A 149 0.78 -12.46 11.81
CA ARG A 149 -0.63 -12.87 11.78
C ARG A 149 -0.93 -14.18 12.53
N GLN A 150 0.06 -15.05 12.68
CA GLN A 150 -0.08 -16.32 13.40
C GLN A 150 0.11 -16.15 14.92
N VAL A 151 0.53 -14.97 15.37
CA VAL A 151 0.70 -14.65 16.78
C VAL A 151 -0.65 -14.16 17.33
N PRO A 152 -1.21 -14.83 18.36
CA PRO A 152 -2.39 -14.33 19.05
C PRO A 152 -2.14 -12.94 19.63
N GLU A 153 -3.17 -12.10 19.65
CA GLU A 153 -3.05 -10.72 20.13
C GLU A 153 -2.65 -10.66 21.61
N GLU A 154 -3.14 -11.60 22.42
CA GLU A 154 -2.81 -11.71 23.84
C GLU A 154 -1.33 -12.08 24.05
N VAL A 155 -0.76 -12.87 23.13
CA VAL A 155 0.68 -13.21 23.14
C VAL A 155 1.52 -11.98 22.83
N PHE A 156 1.10 -11.18 21.85
CA PHE A 156 1.74 -9.90 21.55
C PHE A 156 1.70 -8.99 22.78
N GLU A 157 0.55 -8.80 23.41
CA GLU A 157 0.40 -7.92 24.58
C GLU A 157 1.21 -8.40 25.79
N ALA A 158 1.22 -9.71 26.06
CA ALA A 158 1.94 -10.28 27.20
C ALA A 158 3.47 -10.24 27.05
N HIS A 159 3.98 -10.26 25.82
CA HIS A 159 5.42 -10.46 25.56
C HIS A 159 6.09 -9.32 24.79
N LEU A 160 5.37 -8.24 24.46
CA LEU A 160 5.90 -7.10 23.69
C LEU A 160 7.20 -6.53 24.28
N ASP A 161 7.24 -6.35 25.59
CA ASP A 161 8.38 -5.75 26.30
C ASP A 161 9.60 -6.66 26.39
N ALA A 162 9.43 -7.97 26.14
CA ALA A 162 10.52 -8.91 26.05
C ALA A 162 11.19 -8.91 24.67
N LEU A 163 10.55 -8.35 23.63
CA LEU A 163 11.17 -8.24 22.31
C LEU A 163 12.33 -7.23 22.31
N PRO A 164 13.40 -7.51 21.54
CA PRO A 164 14.40 -6.52 21.17
C PRO A 164 13.73 -5.28 20.56
N ALA A 165 14.29 -4.09 20.84
CA ALA A 165 13.66 -2.80 20.50
C ALA A 165 13.21 -2.70 19.03
N LYS A 166 14.02 -3.18 18.07
CA LYS A 166 13.65 -3.16 16.64
C LYS A 166 12.45 -4.07 16.34
N LEU A 167 12.46 -5.30 16.83
CA LEU A 167 11.38 -6.27 16.62
C LEU A 167 10.08 -5.80 17.29
N ARG A 168 10.20 -5.22 18.49
CA ARG A 168 9.09 -4.59 19.21
C ARG A 168 8.39 -3.55 18.36
N LYS A 169 9.16 -2.65 17.74
CA LYS A 169 8.61 -1.62 16.85
C LYS A 169 7.88 -2.22 15.64
N ARG A 170 8.44 -3.26 14.98
CA ARG A 170 7.77 -3.92 13.84
C ARG A 170 6.48 -4.62 14.24
N ALA A 171 6.50 -5.35 15.35
CA ALA A 171 5.30 -5.99 15.90
C ALA A 171 4.24 -4.94 16.26
N THR A 172 4.64 -3.86 16.94
CA THR A 172 3.74 -2.75 17.30
C THR A 172 3.06 -2.17 16.07
N HIS A 173 3.84 -1.83 15.02
CA HIS A 173 3.27 -1.35 13.77
C HIS A 173 2.23 -2.29 13.19
N TYR A 174 2.55 -3.59 13.10
CA TYR A 174 1.66 -4.61 12.53
C TYR A 174 0.33 -4.71 13.30
N PHE A 175 0.38 -4.90 14.62
CA PHE A 175 -0.83 -5.10 15.42
C PHE A 175 -1.69 -3.83 15.47
N GLU A 176 -1.06 -2.66 15.56
CA GLU A 176 -1.79 -1.40 15.48
C GLU A 176 -2.43 -1.18 14.10
N GLU A 177 -1.78 -1.54 13.00
CA GLU A 177 -2.42 -1.46 11.68
C GLU A 177 -3.61 -2.41 11.56
N CYS A 178 -3.46 -3.65 12.04
CA CYS A 178 -4.56 -4.61 12.06
C CYS A 178 -5.77 -4.09 12.84
N ARG A 179 -5.56 -3.29 13.90
CA ARG A 179 -6.63 -2.61 14.64
C ARG A 179 -7.19 -1.39 13.91
N ARG A 180 -6.37 -0.66 13.15
CA ARG A 180 -6.80 0.54 12.39
C ARG A 180 -7.70 0.18 11.21
N VAL A 181 -7.42 -0.90 10.49
CA VAL A 181 -8.12 -1.24 9.23
C VAL A 181 -9.64 -1.40 9.42
N PRO A 182 -10.16 -2.21 10.36
CA PRO A 182 -11.62 -2.34 10.55
C PRO A 182 -12.28 -1.00 10.93
N ARG A 183 -11.62 -0.19 11.78
CA ARG A 183 -12.10 1.14 12.15
C ARG A 183 -12.18 2.08 10.95
N ALA A 184 -11.19 2.01 10.06
CA ALA A 184 -11.18 2.81 8.83
C ALA A 184 -12.29 2.37 7.87
N VAL A 185 -12.54 1.06 7.74
CA VAL A 185 -13.67 0.53 6.95
C VAL A 185 -14.99 1.06 7.51
N ASP A 186 -15.19 1.04 8.82
CA ASP A 186 -16.41 1.52 9.45
C ASP A 186 -16.56 3.05 9.32
N ALA A 187 -15.47 3.82 9.46
CA ALA A 187 -15.47 5.25 9.21
C ALA A 187 -15.86 5.57 7.75
N TRP A 188 -15.28 4.85 6.78
CA TRP A 188 -15.59 5.00 5.37
C TRP A 188 -17.06 4.71 5.05
N ARG A 189 -17.62 3.63 5.61
CA ARG A 189 -19.04 3.27 5.47
C ARG A 189 -19.99 4.34 6.02
N ARG A 190 -19.58 5.05 7.07
CA ARG A 190 -20.35 6.15 7.67
C ARG A 190 -20.10 7.50 7.02
N GLY A 191 -19.14 7.61 6.10
CA GLY A 191 -18.73 8.90 5.53
C GLY A 191 -17.97 9.80 6.51
N ASP A 192 -17.39 9.20 7.55
CA ASP A 192 -16.66 9.91 8.61
C ASP A 192 -15.23 10.21 8.15
N LEU A 193 -15.11 11.18 7.25
CA LEU A 193 -13.82 11.63 6.69
C LEU A 193 -12.82 12.07 7.77
N PRO A 194 -13.22 12.79 8.85
CA PRO A 194 -12.30 13.16 9.91
C PRO A 194 -11.70 11.94 10.65
N GLU A 195 -12.51 10.93 11.00
CA GLU A 195 -11.99 9.71 11.64
C GLU A 195 -11.11 8.92 10.67
N PHE A 196 -11.54 8.76 9.41
CA PHE A 196 -10.75 8.06 8.40
C PHE A 196 -9.38 8.73 8.19
N GLY A 197 -9.37 10.05 8.04
CA GLY A 197 -8.16 10.85 7.91
C GLY A 197 -7.26 10.79 9.14
N SER A 198 -7.83 10.84 10.34
CA SER A 198 -7.09 10.63 11.59
C SER A 198 -6.39 9.27 11.63
N LEU A 199 -7.08 8.21 11.20
CA LEU A 199 -6.52 6.86 11.09
C LEU A 199 -5.40 6.77 10.04
N MET A 200 -5.55 7.47 8.90
CA MET A 200 -4.45 7.60 7.92
C MET A 200 -3.23 8.27 8.52
N ASN A 201 -3.40 9.38 9.27
CA ASN A 201 -2.28 10.07 9.90
C ASN A 201 -1.59 9.20 10.96
N GLN A 202 -2.36 8.50 11.79
CA GLN A 202 -1.80 7.53 12.77
C GLN A 202 -1.01 6.42 12.08
N SER A 203 -1.50 5.95 10.93
CA SER A 203 -0.77 4.99 10.10
C SER A 203 0.54 5.57 9.58
N GLY A 204 0.53 6.80 9.04
CA GLY A 204 1.72 7.51 8.58
C GLY A 204 2.78 7.68 9.69
N GLU A 205 2.37 8.12 10.88
CA GLU A 205 3.29 8.22 12.03
C GLU A 205 3.83 6.85 12.45
N SER A 206 3.00 5.81 12.45
CA SER A 206 3.44 4.44 12.78
C SER A 206 4.42 3.92 11.72
N SER A 207 4.22 4.22 10.44
CA SER A 207 5.18 3.90 9.37
C SER A 207 6.55 4.53 9.63
N ILE A 208 6.58 5.79 10.08
CA ILE A 208 7.84 6.52 10.37
C ILE A 208 8.48 6.01 11.67
N GLY A 209 7.74 5.99 12.77
CA GLY A 209 8.29 5.74 14.12
C GLY A 209 8.50 4.26 14.45
N ASN A 210 7.54 3.41 14.05
CA ASN A 210 7.49 1.99 14.39
C ASN A 210 7.94 1.11 13.23
N TYR A 211 7.49 1.35 12.01
CA TYR A 211 7.97 0.58 10.87
C TYR A 211 9.33 1.07 10.35
N GLU A 212 9.72 2.30 10.71
CA GLU A 212 10.96 2.94 10.27
C GLU A 212 11.12 2.86 8.74
N CYS A 213 10.02 3.13 8.03
CA CYS A 213 10.01 3.47 6.62
C CYS A 213 9.67 4.95 6.44
N GLY A 214 9.90 5.48 5.25
CA GLY A 214 9.85 6.92 4.97
C GLY A 214 11.24 7.47 4.76
N ASP A 215 11.59 7.76 3.51
CA ASP A 215 12.75 8.59 3.23
C ASP A 215 12.44 10.07 3.58
N PRO A 216 13.45 10.94 3.75
CA PRO A 216 13.26 12.33 4.12
C PRO A 216 12.26 13.10 3.22
N HIS A 217 12.26 12.84 1.92
CA HIS A 217 11.38 13.49 0.95
C HIS A 217 9.92 13.09 1.19
N LEU A 218 9.67 11.79 1.40
CA LEU A 218 8.33 11.30 1.75
C LEU A 218 7.86 11.85 3.11
N ILE A 219 8.74 11.89 4.11
CA ILE A 219 8.39 12.42 5.44
C ILE A 219 8.00 13.90 5.35
N THR A 220 8.74 14.73 4.59
CA THR A 220 8.36 16.12 4.34
C THR A 220 6.99 16.20 3.67
N LEU A 221 6.74 15.43 2.61
CA LEU A 221 5.46 15.43 1.92
C LEU A 221 4.31 15.02 2.84
N TYR A 222 4.48 13.95 3.60
CA TYR A 222 3.49 13.49 4.57
C TYR A 222 3.15 14.61 5.58
N ARG A 223 4.16 15.21 6.21
CA ARG A 223 3.96 16.27 7.20
C ARG A 223 3.30 17.52 6.59
N LEU A 224 3.71 17.87 5.37
CA LEU A 224 3.14 18.99 4.63
C LEU A 224 1.66 18.75 4.33
N LEU A 225 1.30 17.56 3.83
CA LEU A 225 -0.08 17.18 3.53
C LEU A 225 -0.92 17.11 4.80
N ALA A 226 -0.47 16.38 5.83
CA ALA A 226 -1.19 16.25 7.10
C ALA A 226 -1.42 17.60 7.82
N GLY A 227 -0.55 18.58 7.60
CA GLY A 227 -0.68 19.94 8.13
C GLY A 227 -1.44 20.92 7.24
N THR A 228 -1.95 20.50 6.09
CA THR A 228 -2.61 21.39 5.13
C THR A 228 -4.14 21.39 5.31
N PRO A 229 -4.77 22.56 5.51
CA PRO A 229 -6.23 22.69 5.48
C PRO A 229 -6.85 22.06 4.23
N GLY A 230 -7.95 21.32 4.41
CA GLY A 230 -8.60 20.55 3.35
C GLY A 230 -8.03 19.14 3.14
N VAL A 231 -6.99 18.75 3.88
CA VAL A 231 -6.51 17.36 3.96
C VAL A 231 -7.04 16.74 5.24
N HIS A 232 -7.84 15.68 5.13
CA HIS A 232 -8.34 14.92 6.28
C HIS A 232 -7.24 14.06 6.89
N GLY A 233 -6.40 13.47 6.04
CA GLY A 233 -5.24 12.71 6.46
C GLY A 233 -4.38 12.27 5.29
N ALA A 234 -3.12 11.95 5.59
CA ALA A 234 -2.14 11.51 4.62
C ALA A 234 -1.30 10.35 5.17
N ARG A 235 -0.68 9.59 4.27
CA ARG A 235 0.31 8.56 4.60
C ARG A 235 1.15 8.23 3.37
N PHE A 236 2.19 7.42 3.55
CA PHE A 236 2.91 6.85 2.40
C PHE A 236 2.03 5.86 1.65
N SER A 237 2.21 5.81 0.34
CA SER A 237 1.76 4.70 -0.51
C SER A 237 2.89 3.70 -0.73
N GLY A 238 2.55 2.41 -0.79
CA GLY A 238 3.51 1.33 -0.99
C GLY A 238 4.51 1.17 0.17
N GLY A 239 5.72 0.68 -0.15
CA GLY A 239 6.74 0.32 0.84
C GLY A 239 7.39 1.48 1.60
N GLY A 240 7.12 2.74 1.21
CA GLY A 240 7.60 3.94 1.94
C GLY A 240 9.09 4.28 1.77
N PHE A 241 9.82 3.68 0.83
CA PHE A 241 11.26 3.96 0.60
C PHE A 241 11.55 4.78 -0.65
N ARG A 242 10.50 5.20 -1.36
CA ARG A 242 10.44 6.09 -2.54
C ARG A 242 8.97 6.31 -2.90
N GLY A 243 8.71 7.13 -3.91
CA GLY A 243 7.40 7.18 -4.55
C GLY A 243 6.52 8.30 -4.03
N CYS A 244 5.31 7.97 -3.57
CA CYS A 244 4.29 8.98 -3.28
C CYS A 244 3.70 8.90 -1.87
N CYS A 245 3.19 10.05 -1.43
CA CYS A 245 2.20 10.11 -0.37
C CYS A 245 0.80 10.09 -0.99
N VAL A 246 -0.12 9.43 -0.28
CA VAL A 246 -1.55 9.46 -0.57
C VAL A 246 -2.26 10.27 0.52
N ALA A 247 -3.22 11.09 0.12
CA ALA A 247 -4.01 11.93 1.01
C ALA A 247 -5.49 11.82 0.70
N LEU A 248 -6.32 11.81 1.74
CA LEU A 248 -7.76 12.01 1.63
C LEU A 248 -8.04 13.51 1.76
N VAL A 249 -8.61 14.10 0.70
CA VAL A 249 -8.75 15.56 0.62
C VAL A 249 -10.19 15.96 0.32
N ASP A 250 -10.57 17.15 0.76
CA ASP A 250 -11.79 17.81 0.30
C ASP A 250 -11.67 18.12 -1.19
N ALA A 251 -12.66 17.71 -1.98
CA ALA A 251 -12.64 17.92 -3.44
C ALA A 251 -12.49 19.40 -3.83
N ASN A 252 -13.00 20.31 -3.00
CA ASN A 252 -12.92 21.76 -3.23
C ASN A 252 -11.59 22.39 -2.82
N ALA A 253 -10.71 21.66 -2.13
CA ALA A 253 -9.43 22.18 -1.64
C ALA A 253 -8.23 21.82 -2.55
N ARG A 254 -8.44 21.09 -3.64
CA ARG A 254 -7.37 20.54 -4.49
C ARG A 254 -6.36 21.58 -4.97
N ASP A 255 -6.82 22.75 -5.41
CA ASP A 255 -5.96 23.77 -6.02
C ASP A 255 -5.12 24.47 -4.94
N GLU A 256 -5.69 24.68 -3.75
CA GLU A 256 -4.97 25.22 -2.59
C GLU A 256 -3.92 24.24 -2.06
N ILE A 257 -4.28 22.95 -1.97
CA ILE A 257 -3.37 21.88 -1.56
C ILE A 257 -2.20 21.79 -2.55
N ALA A 258 -2.49 21.74 -3.85
CA ALA A 258 -1.44 21.73 -4.88
C ALA A 258 -0.54 22.95 -4.77
N SER A 259 -1.10 24.16 -4.65
CA SER A 259 -0.34 25.39 -4.50
C SER A 259 0.62 25.36 -3.31
N LYS A 260 0.17 24.87 -2.14
CA LYS A 260 1.03 24.73 -0.95
C LYS A 260 2.14 23.72 -1.16
N VAL A 261 1.87 22.60 -1.81
CA VAL A 261 2.88 21.60 -2.14
C VAL A 261 3.93 22.17 -3.10
N PHE A 262 3.49 22.82 -4.18
CA PHE A 262 4.38 23.48 -5.15
C PHE A 262 5.22 24.61 -4.53
N GLU A 263 4.70 25.29 -3.52
CA GLU A 263 5.46 26.34 -2.83
C GLU A 263 6.50 25.78 -1.85
N ARG A 264 6.13 24.79 -1.05
CA ARG A 264 6.93 24.36 0.12
C ARG A 264 7.90 23.25 -0.21
N TYR A 265 7.47 22.24 -0.96
CA TYR A 265 8.28 21.04 -1.17
C TYR A 265 9.62 21.32 -1.89
N PRO A 266 9.67 22.10 -2.99
CA PRO A 266 10.93 22.44 -3.66
C PRO A 266 11.93 23.22 -2.82
N ARG A 267 11.46 23.95 -1.79
CA ARG A 267 12.34 24.69 -0.88
C ARG A 267 13.08 23.77 0.07
N GLU A 268 12.44 22.67 0.48
CA GLU A 268 13.04 21.66 1.36
C GLU A 268 13.85 20.62 0.58
N HIS A 269 13.41 20.28 -0.64
CA HIS A 269 13.99 19.23 -1.50
C HIS A 269 14.26 19.76 -2.91
N PRO A 270 15.24 20.67 -3.09
CA PRO A 270 15.56 21.26 -4.40
C PRO A 270 16.10 20.23 -5.41
N ASP A 271 16.60 19.09 -4.95
CA ASP A 271 17.12 18.00 -5.76
C ASP A 271 16.04 17.22 -6.53
N THR A 272 14.79 17.28 -6.09
CA THR A 272 13.64 16.64 -6.77
C THR A 272 12.58 17.65 -7.26
N ALA A 273 12.88 18.95 -7.19
CA ALA A 273 11.97 20.03 -7.56
C ALA A 273 11.44 19.97 -9.01
N ASP A 274 12.22 19.42 -9.95
CA ASP A 274 11.79 19.29 -11.34
C ASP A 274 11.07 17.95 -11.63
N ALA A 275 11.06 17.03 -10.66
CA ALA A 275 10.58 15.66 -10.84
C ALA A 275 9.33 15.31 -10.01
N PHE A 276 9.07 16.06 -8.92
CA PHE A 276 7.87 15.85 -8.11
C PHE A 276 6.61 16.25 -8.88
N SER A 277 5.48 15.69 -8.49
CA SER A 277 4.19 16.05 -9.09
C SER A 277 3.02 15.81 -8.14
N VAL A 278 1.94 16.55 -8.36
CA VAL A 278 0.70 16.49 -7.58
C VAL A 278 -0.42 16.07 -8.51
N HIS A 279 -1.16 15.04 -8.11
CA HIS A 279 -2.28 14.48 -8.85
C HIS A 279 -3.48 14.31 -7.93
N PHE A 280 -4.67 14.37 -8.51
CA PHE A 280 -5.92 14.06 -7.81
C PHE A 280 -6.70 13.05 -8.64
N CYS A 281 -7.24 12.03 -7.99
CA CYS A 281 -7.97 10.97 -8.66
C CYS A 281 -9.17 10.48 -7.83
N GLY A 282 -10.08 9.81 -8.52
CA GLY A 282 -11.10 8.96 -7.92
C GLY A 282 -10.73 7.48 -8.01
N THR A 283 -11.61 6.64 -7.49
CA THR A 283 -11.51 5.18 -7.62
C THR A 283 -11.90 4.73 -9.04
N ALA A 284 -11.37 3.58 -9.45
CA ALA A 284 -11.58 3.01 -10.78
C ALA A 284 -11.93 1.52 -10.70
N ASP A 285 -12.42 0.97 -11.80
CA ASP A 285 -12.59 -0.48 -11.94
C ASP A 285 -11.22 -1.15 -12.06
N GLY A 286 -11.16 -2.42 -11.64
CA GLY A 286 -9.98 -3.26 -11.82
C GLY A 286 -9.67 -3.54 -13.30
N ALA A 287 -8.54 -4.18 -13.53
CA ALA A 287 -8.04 -4.57 -14.84
C ALA A 287 -9.09 -5.37 -15.62
N GLY A 288 -9.24 -5.03 -16.90
CA GLY A 288 -10.19 -5.65 -17.79
C GLY A 288 -9.91 -5.27 -19.23
N TRP A 289 -10.65 -5.92 -20.13
CA TRP A 289 -10.59 -5.61 -21.56
C TRP A 289 -11.43 -4.38 -21.87
N LEU A 290 -10.88 -3.50 -22.71
CA LEU A 290 -11.60 -2.37 -23.31
C LEU A 290 -12.62 -2.84 -24.36
#